data_AF-G1VEG7-F1
#
_entry.id   AF-G1VEG7-F1
#
_cell.length_a   1.000
_cell.length_b   1.000
_cell.length_c   1.000
_cell.angle_alpha   90.00
_cell.angle_beta   90.00
_cell.angle_gamma   90.00
#
_symmetry.space_group_name_H-M   'P 1'
#
loop_
_entity.id
_entity.type
_entity.pdbx_description
1 polymer ?
#
loop_
_entity_poly.entity_id
_entity_poly.type
_entity_poly.pdbx_seq_one_letter_code
_entity_poly.pdbx_strand_id
1 'polypeptide(L)'
;MEETKAEQEELILIRITGQDRPGLTTAVMAILAHYNAHVLDIGQADIHSTLSLGILIRIDEKGAGQVMKELLFKATELGVNIGFSPVADNEYEDWVNEQGKNRYILTIIGRSLSARNIEGATRVITGQGVNIDSILRLTGRQSIRKSNQSVRACIEFSLRGTPKDYRQMQADLMQMSHEQGIDFSLQKDTMYRRMRRLICFDMDSTLIQTECIDELAKRAGVGKEVSEITEQAMRGEIDFKGSFTRRVALLKGLDASVMEDIARSMPITEGVDRLMTVLKQCGYKIAILSGGFTYFGEYLQRKYGIDYVYANELEIDENNKLTGRYVGEIVDGKRKAELLKLIAQVEKVNLAQTIAVGDGAIDLPMLSDAGLGIAFHAKPRVQATAEQNITTIGLDGVLYFLGFKDSYLGEAGRL
;
A
#
# COMPACT_ATOMS: atom_id res chain seq x y z
N MET A 1 29.61 18.06 -54.99
CA MET A 1 28.73 17.65 -53.89
C MET A 1 29.51 17.91 -52.63
N GLU A 2 29.18 19.00 -51.95
CA GLU A 2 29.76 19.33 -50.64
C GLU A 2 29.38 18.23 -49.66
N GLU A 3 30.39 17.59 -49.06
CA GLU A 3 30.20 16.85 -47.82
C GLU A 3 29.75 17.86 -46.77
N THR A 4 28.48 17.79 -46.38
CA THR A 4 27.94 18.50 -45.24
C THR A 4 28.84 18.19 -44.05
N LYS A 5 29.67 19.15 -43.61
CA LYS A 5 30.37 19.06 -42.32
C LYS A 5 29.31 18.75 -41.28
N ALA A 6 29.34 17.56 -40.69
CA ALA A 6 28.53 17.26 -39.53
C ALA A 6 28.84 18.34 -38.48
N GLU A 7 27.84 19.15 -38.15
CA GLU A 7 27.96 20.12 -37.07
C GLU A 7 28.30 19.30 -35.81
N GLN A 8 29.43 19.59 -35.19
CA GLN A 8 29.83 18.93 -33.95
C GLN A 8 28.87 19.42 -32.86
N GLU A 9 27.96 18.54 -32.47
CA GLU A 9 27.05 18.79 -31.36
C GLU A 9 27.68 18.30 -30.06
N GLU A 10 27.49 19.08 -29.00
CA GLU A 10 27.91 18.74 -27.65
C GLU A 10 26.69 18.40 -26.77
N LEU A 11 26.91 17.44 -25.87
CA LEU A 11 25.98 17.01 -24.84
C LEU A 11 26.37 17.65 -23.50
N ILE A 12 25.46 18.42 -22.92
CA ILE A 12 25.73 19.19 -21.70
C ILE A 12 24.62 18.96 -20.67
N LEU A 13 25.02 18.51 -19.48
CA LEU A 13 24.15 18.48 -18.32
C LEU A 13 24.25 19.82 -17.58
N ILE A 14 23.14 20.55 -17.57
CA ILE A 14 22.96 21.78 -16.80
C ILE A 14 22.30 21.43 -15.47
N ARG A 15 22.92 21.86 -14.35
CA ARG A 15 22.41 21.66 -12.99
C ARG A 15 22.19 23.01 -12.33
N ILE A 16 20.96 23.31 -11.96
CA ILE A 16 20.57 24.54 -11.29
C ILE A 16 20.08 24.20 -9.88
N THR A 17 20.67 24.82 -8.86
CA THR A 17 20.28 24.63 -7.46
C THR A 17 20.14 25.95 -6.73
N GLY A 18 19.14 26.11 -5.88
CA GLY A 18 18.93 27.35 -5.14
C GLY A 18 17.53 27.49 -4.58
N GLN A 19 17.17 28.69 -4.13
CA GLN A 19 15.81 28.95 -3.64
C GLN A 19 14.82 28.95 -4.82
N ASP A 20 13.71 28.22 -4.68
CA ASP A 20 12.70 28.17 -5.73
C ASP A 20 12.07 29.55 -5.98
N ARG A 21 11.85 29.88 -7.25
CA ARG A 21 11.24 31.14 -7.70
C ARG A 21 10.39 30.92 -8.94
N PRO A 22 9.17 31.49 -8.99
CA PRO A 22 8.37 31.48 -10.20
C PRO A 22 9.12 32.05 -11.41
N GLY A 23 9.03 31.37 -12.56
CA GLY A 23 9.61 31.83 -13.81
C GLY A 23 11.07 31.46 -14.07
N LEU A 24 11.76 30.78 -13.14
CA LEU A 24 13.12 30.28 -13.36
C LEU A 24 13.19 29.37 -14.60
N THR A 25 12.34 28.35 -14.65
CA THR A 25 12.30 27.40 -15.79
C THR A 25 12.01 28.14 -17.09
N THR A 26 11.13 29.14 -17.08
CA THR A 26 10.84 29.99 -18.25
C THR A 26 12.08 30.76 -18.70
N ALA A 27 12.81 31.38 -17.78
CA ALA A 27 14.00 32.16 -18.10
C ALA A 27 15.12 31.30 -18.69
N VAL A 28 15.33 30.12 -18.12
CA VAL A 28 16.33 29.15 -18.61
C VAL A 28 15.94 28.62 -19.98
N MET A 29 14.68 28.20 -20.16
CA MET A 29 14.21 27.66 -21.45
C MET A 29 14.18 28.72 -22.55
N ALA A 30 13.94 30.00 -22.23
CA ALA A 30 14.00 31.09 -23.21
C ALA A 30 15.41 31.25 -23.79
N ILE A 31 16.44 31.16 -22.95
CA ILE A 31 17.84 31.20 -23.40
C ILE A 31 18.16 29.97 -24.24
N LEU A 32 17.82 28.76 -23.76
CA LEU A 32 18.05 27.52 -24.51
C LEU A 32 17.37 27.51 -25.88
N ALA A 33 16.13 28.00 -25.95
CA ALA A 33 15.37 28.10 -27.18
C ALA A 33 15.97 29.12 -28.18
N HIS A 34 16.54 30.23 -27.69
CA HIS A 34 17.19 31.23 -28.55
C HIS A 34 18.35 30.63 -29.37
N TYR A 35 19.04 29.65 -28.80
CA TYR A 35 20.18 28.97 -29.42
C TYR A 35 19.83 27.59 -30.00
N ASN A 36 18.54 27.29 -30.18
CA ASN A 36 18.06 25.99 -30.72
C ASN A 36 18.60 24.76 -29.98
N ALA A 37 18.81 24.85 -28.66
CA ALA A 37 19.23 23.70 -27.88
C ALA A 37 18.14 22.62 -27.83
N HIS A 38 18.50 21.37 -28.09
CA HIS A 38 17.61 20.22 -27.98
C HIS A 38 17.63 19.66 -26.57
N VAL A 39 16.50 19.66 -25.87
CA VAL A 39 16.40 19.05 -24.53
C VAL A 39 16.18 17.54 -24.70
N LEU A 40 17.10 16.73 -24.16
CA LEU A 40 17.04 15.27 -24.19
C LEU A 40 16.41 14.69 -22.92
N ASP A 41 16.65 15.33 -21.77
CA ASP A 41 16.02 14.99 -20.50
C ASP A 41 15.89 16.22 -19.61
N ILE A 42 14.86 16.24 -18.76
CA ILE A 42 14.62 17.32 -17.81
C ILE A 42 13.98 16.78 -16.55
N GLY A 43 14.57 17.09 -15.41
CA GLY A 43 14.09 16.70 -14.09
C GLY A 43 14.13 17.87 -13.12
N GLN A 44 13.04 18.07 -12.39
CA GLN A 44 12.95 19.11 -11.37
C GLN A 44 12.42 18.51 -10.06
N ALA A 45 13.06 18.87 -8.95
CA ALA A 45 12.56 18.61 -7.61
C ALA A 45 12.66 19.87 -6.75
N ASP A 46 11.62 20.17 -5.99
CA ASP A 46 11.66 21.18 -4.93
C ASP A 46 11.48 20.48 -3.58
N ILE A 47 12.49 20.62 -2.73
CA ILE A 47 12.50 20.11 -1.37
C ILE A 47 12.70 21.29 -0.43
N HIS A 48 11.67 21.61 0.37
CA HIS A 48 11.71 22.69 1.34
C HIS A 48 12.03 24.08 0.75
N SER A 49 11.50 24.41 -0.44
CA SER A 49 11.77 25.64 -1.20
C SER A 49 13.20 25.71 -1.76
N THR A 50 13.89 24.57 -1.79
CA THR A 50 15.19 24.41 -2.42
C THR A 50 15.00 23.60 -3.69
N LEU A 51 15.13 24.29 -4.80
CA LEU A 51 15.04 23.73 -6.12
C LEU A 51 16.34 22.99 -6.49
N SER A 52 16.17 21.83 -7.12
CA SER A 52 17.19 21.19 -7.96
C SER A 52 16.58 20.92 -9.33
N LEU A 53 17.13 21.54 -10.37
CA LEU A 53 16.72 21.39 -11.76
C LEU A 53 17.90 20.87 -12.59
N GLY A 54 17.74 19.69 -13.16
CA GLY A 54 18.66 19.08 -14.11
C GLY A 54 18.07 19.15 -15.51
N ILE A 55 18.85 19.63 -16.49
CA ILE A 55 18.46 19.68 -17.89
C ILE A 55 19.62 19.12 -18.70
N LEU A 56 19.39 18.03 -19.41
CA LEU A 56 20.34 17.48 -20.37
C LEU A 56 20.01 18.01 -21.75
N ILE A 57 20.95 18.72 -22.37
CA ILE A 57 20.78 19.32 -23.70
C ILE A 57 21.80 18.78 -24.70
N ARG A 58 21.44 18.86 -25.97
CA ARG A 58 22.32 18.70 -27.13
C ARG A 58 22.31 19.99 -27.95
N ILE A 59 23.46 20.55 -28.26
CA ILE A 59 23.60 21.87 -28.90
C ILE A 59 24.85 21.93 -29.78
N ASP A 60 24.82 22.71 -30.87
CA ASP A 60 26.01 23.00 -31.69
C ASP A 60 27.13 23.62 -30.81
N GLU A 61 28.35 23.10 -30.96
CA GLU A 61 29.58 23.52 -30.26
C GLU A 61 29.81 25.03 -30.37
N LYS A 62 29.41 25.66 -31.49
CA LYS A 62 29.50 27.13 -31.67
C LYS A 62 28.56 27.91 -30.75
N GLY A 63 27.40 27.36 -30.41
CA GLY A 63 26.38 27.98 -29.57
C GLY A 63 26.55 27.70 -28.07
N ALA A 64 27.20 26.57 -27.73
CA ALA A 64 27.36 26.09 -26.36
C ALA A 64 27.96 27.14 -25.41
N GLY A 65 29.06 27.79 -25.83
CA GLY A 65 29.75 28.81 -25.02
C GLY A 65 28.89 30.02 -24.67
N GLN A 66 28.10 30.52 -25.63
CA GLN A 66 27.21 31.66 -25.41
C GLN A 66 26.03 31.30 -24.53
N VAL A 67 25.43 30.12 -24.74
CA VAL A 67 24.36 29.59 -23.89
C VAL A 67 24.81 29.51 -22.44
N MET A 68 25.97 28.90 -22.17
CA MET A 68 26.50 28.78 -20.82
C MET A 68 26.71 30.14 -20.16
N LYS A 69 27.24 31.12 -20.92
CA LYS A 69 27.44 32.48 -20.45
C LYS A 69 26.12 33.16 -20.08
N GLU A 70 25.12 33.13 -20.96
CA GLU A 70 23.81 33.75 -20.68
C GLU A 70 23.10 33.09 -19.51
N LEU A 71 23.16 31.76 -19.43
CA LEU A 71 22.62 31.01 -18.30
C LEU A 71 23.32 31.36 -16.98
N LEU A 72 24.64 31.58 -16.97
CA LEU A 72 25.39 32.06 -15.80
C LEU A 72 24.93 33.44 -15.33
N PHE A 73 24.77 34.38 -16.27
CA PHE A 73 24.25 35.71 -15.96
C PHE A 73 22.84 35.62 -15.38
N LYS A 74 21.97 34.81 -16.00
CA LYS A 74 20.59 34.68 -15.56
C LYS A 74 20.48 33.97 -14.21
N ALA A 75 21.30 32.96 -13.96
CA ALA A 75 21.38 32.28 -12.68
C ALA A 75 21.80 33.25 -11.56
N THR A 76 22.80 34.10 -11.83
CA THR A 76 23.26 35.13 -10.90
C THR A 76 22.17 36.15 -10.60
N GLU A 77 21.46 36.64 -11.64
CA GLU A 77 20.32 37.56 -11.49
C GLU A 77 19.20 36.95 -10.62
N LEU A 78 18.94 35.66 -10.81
CA LEU A 78 17.91 34.93 -10.07
C LEU A 78 18.37 34.44 -8.69
N GLY A 79 19.65 34.58 -8.35
CA GLY A 79 20.23 34.15 -7.08
C GLY A 79 20.27 32.63 -6.92
N VAL A 80 20.44 31.89 -8.02
CA VAL A 80 20.59 30.43 -8.03
C VAL A 80 22.00 30.05 -8.48
N ASN A 81 22.47 28.89 -8.04
CA ASN A 81 23.72 28.31 -8.49
C ASN A 81 23.46 27.52 -9.77
N ILE A 82 24.39 27.60 -10.72
CA ILE A 82 24.35 26.81 -11.95
C ILE A 82 25.71 26.13 -12.16
N GLY A 83 25.67 24.88 -12.60
CA GLY A 83 26.83 24.10 -13.00
C GLY A 83 26.59 23.43 -14.34
N PHE A 84 27.67 23.26 -15.09
CA PHE A 84 27.67 22.60 -16.39
C PHE A 84 28.60 21.39 -16.32
N SER A 85 28.22 20.30 -16.96
CA SER A 85 29.06 19.12 -17.06
C SER A 85 28.91 18.53 -18.46
N PRO A 86 29.99 18.44 -19.25
CA PRO A 86 29.92 17.76 -20.53
C PRO A 86 29.64 16.27 -20.28
N VAL A 87 28.83 15.67 -21.13
CA VAL A 87 28.50 14.24 -21.11
C VAL A 87 28.93 13.66 -22.44
N ALA A 88 29.74 12.61 -22.42
CA ALA A 88 30.16 11.96 -23.66
C ALA A 88 29.02 11.10 -24.24
N ASP A 89 28.91 11.00 -25.57
CA ASP A 89 27.85 10.23 -26.24
C ASP A 89 27.78 8.78 -25.74
N ASN A 90 28.91 8.13 -25.46
CA ASN A 90 28.95 6.78 -24.89
C ASN A 90 28.37 6.70 -23.46
N GLU A 91 28.67 7.68 -22.60
CA GLU A 91 28.11 7.76 -21.24
C GLU A 91 26.59 7.96 -21.29
N TYR A 92 26.11 8.79 -22.22
CA TYR A 92 24.69 8.97 -22.45
C TYR A 92 24.01 7.68 -22.92
N GLU A 93 24.56 7.00 -23.93
CA GLU A 93 24.03 5.74 -24.45
C GLU A 93 24.03 4.64 -23.37
N ASP A 94 25.07 4.55 -22.53
CA ASP A 94 25.09 3.65 -21.38
C ASP A 94 23.93 3.94 -20.42
N TRP A 95 23.70 5.22 -20.08
CA TRP A 95 22.58 5.63 -19.23
C TRP A 95 21.21 5.32 -19.85
N VAL A 96 21.04 5.51 -21.16
CA VAL A 96 19.83 5.15 -21.90
C VAL A 96 19.58 3.64 -21.80
N ASN A 97 20.63 2.83 -21.99
CA ASN A 97 20.55 1.37 -21.87
C ASN A 97 20.24 0.91 -20.44
N GLU A 98 20.55 1.70 -19.42
CA GLU A 98 20.17 1.42 -18.02
C GLU A 98 18.71 1.75 -17.66
N GLN A 99 17.90 2.32 -18.57
CA GLN A 99 16.49 2.68 -18.30
C GLN A 99 15.60 1.48 -17.94
N GLY A 100 16.09 0.23 -18.12
CA GLY A 100 15.36 -1.01 -17.80
C GLY A 100 15.60 -1.63 -16.42
N LYS A 101 16.38 -1.02 -15.52
CA LYS A 101 16.60 -1.61 -14.17
C LYS A 101 15.27 -1.75 -13.42
N ASN A 102 15.09 -2.89 -12.75
CA ASN A 102 13.90 -3.13 -11.93
C ASN A 102 13.74 -2.00 -10.90
N ARG A 103 12.48 -1.64 -10.65
CA ARG A 103 12.10 -0.65 -9.65
C ARG A 103 11.28 -1.31 -8.56
N TYR A 104 11.53 -0.89 -7.33
CA TYR A 104 10.82 -1.35 -6.15
C TYR A 104 10.40 -0.14 -5.32
N ILE A 105 9.29 -0.27 -4.62
CA ILE A 105 8.84 0.71 -3.65
C ILE A 105 8.95 0.08 -2.27
N LEU A 106 9.66 0.76 -1.37
CA LEU A 106 9.61 0.45 0.05
C LEU A 106 8.80 1.53 0.77
N THR A 107 7.63 1.17 1.27
CA THR A 107 6.82 2.01 2.15
C THR A 107 7.17 1.69 3.60
N ILE A 108 7.44 2.72 4.40
CA ILE A 108 7.64 2.62 5.85
C ILE A 108 6.51 3.40 6.51
N ILE A 109 5.80 2.78 7.45
CA ILE A 109 4.68 3.42 8.14
C ILE A 109 4.65 3.06 9.62
N GLY A 110 4.26 4.02 10.45
CA GLY A 110 4.01 3.83 11.86
C GLY A 110 3.30 5.04 12.46
N ARG A 111 3.11 5.04 13.78
CA ARG A 111 2.58 6.21 14.51
C ARG A 111 3.54 7.39 14.47
N SER A 112 4.83 7.10 14.51
CA SER A 112 5.93 8.04 14.30
C SER A 112 7.08 7.34 13.57
N LEU A 113 8.01 8.12 13.03
CA LEU A 113 9.22 7.59 12.38
C LEU A 113 10.43 8.21 13.06
N SER A 114 11.32 7.36 13.56
CA SER A 114 12.60 7.75 14.15
C SER A 114 13.74 7.63 13.14
N ALA A 115 14.86 8.31 13.40
CA ALA A 115 16.07 8.15 12.59
C ALA A 115 16.58 6.69 12.57
N ARG A 116 16.40 5.95 13.68
CA ARG A 116 16.76 4.53 13.78
C ARG A 116 15.96 3.67 12.81
N ASN A 117 14.68 3.96 12.63
CA ASN A 117 13.82 3.26 11.68
C ASN A 117 14.32 3.43 10.25
N ILE A 118 14.64 4.68 9.89
CA ILE A 118 15.12 5.04 8.55
C ILE A 118 16.49 4.40 8.29
N GLU A 119 17.41 4.52 9.26
CA GLU A 119 18.77 3.96 9.14
C GLU A 119 18.76 2.44 8.97
N GLY A 120 17.95 1.71 9.75
CA GLY A 120 17.86 0.27 9.58
C GLY A 120 17.34 -0.12 8.19
N ALA A 121 16.33 0.60 7.68
CA ALA A 121 15.76 0.32 6.36
C ALA A 121 16.77 0.59 5.25
N THR A 122 17.49 1.72 5.31
CA THR A 122 18.53 2.05 4.32
C THR A 122 19.73 1.12 4.40
N ARG A 123 20.07 0.58 5.58
CA ARG A 123 21.09 -0.46 5.74
C ARG A 123 20.71 -1.74 5.00
N VAL A 124 19.46 -2.21 5.15
CA VAL A 124 18.96 -3.39 4.41
C VAL A 124 19.00 -3.15 2.90
N ILE A 125 18.52 -1.98 2.44
CA ILE A 125 18.57 -1.58 1.02
C ILE A 125 20.02 -1.61 0.48
N THR A 126 20.95 -1.00 1.22
CA THR A 126 22.36 -0.90 0.81
C THR A 126 23.03 -2.26 0.77
N GLY A 127 22.75 -3.16 1.74
CA GLY A 127 23.26 -4.53 1.76
C GLY A 127 22.87 -5.34 0.52
N GLN A 128 21.70 -5.05 -0.05
CA GLN A 128 21.19 -5.67 -1.27
C GLN A 128 21.72 -5.04 -2.56
N GLY A 129 22.48 -3.93 -2.48
CA GLY A 129 23.06 -3.24 -3.63
C GLY A 129 22.03 -2.48 -4.47
N VAL A 130 20.92 -2.05 -3.87
CA VAL A 130 19.87 -1.28 -4.53
C VAL A 130 20.03 0.20 -4.19
N ASN A 131 19.83 1.09 -5.18
CA ASN A 131 19.93 2.53 -4.98
C ASN A 131 18.58 3.14 -4.55
N ILE A 132 18.62 4.23 -3.78
CA ILE A 132 17.43 5.03 -3.46
C ILE A 132 17.38 6.21 -4.43
N ASP A 133 16.37 6.24 -5.29
CA ASP A 133 16.17 7.31 -6.28
C ASP A 133 15.42 8.51 -5.67
N SER A 134 14.45 8.26 -4.80
CA SER A 134 13.70 9.33 -4.14
C SER A 134 13.06 8.86 -2.84
N ILE A 135 12.86 9.78 -1.89
CA ILE A 135 12.11 9.56 -0.66
C ILE A 135 10.97 10.58 -0.59
N LEU A 136 9.73 10.10 -0.49
CA LEU A 136 8.54 10.93 -0.45
C LEU A 136 7.75 10.68 0.82
N ARG A 137 7.22 11.73 1.44
CA ARG A 137 6.24 11.57 2.52
C ARG A 137 4.85 11.37 1.92
N LEU A 138 4.14 10.34 2.37
CA LEU A 138 2.77 10.06 1.93
C LEU A 138 1.71 10.65 2.86
N THR A 139 2.04 10.83 4.14
CA THR A 139 1.12 11.41 5.13
C THR A 139 1.25 12.92 5.29
N GLY A 140 0.25 13.54 5.90
CA GLY A 140 0.30 14.90 6.41
C GLY A 140 1.46 15.14 7.39
N ARG A 141 1.70 16.42 7.69
CA ARG A 141 2.70 16.83 8.69
C ARG A 141 2.06 16.91 10.06
N GLN A 142 2.74 16.37 11.06
CA GLN A 142 2.30 16.43 12.44
C GLN A 142 2.54 17.83 13.00
N SER A 143 1.57 18.33 13.76
CA SER A 143 1.77 19.56 14.53
C SER A 143 2.62 19.26 15.75
N ILE A 144 3.65 20.06 15.98
CA ILE A 144 4.45 19.99 17.21
C ILE A 144 3.67 20.59 18.42
N ARG A 145 2.59 21.33 18.16
CA ARG A 145 1.80 22.03 19.19
C ARG A 145 0.48 21.35 19.53
N LYS A 146 -0.11 20.60 18.60
CA LYS A 146 -1.39 19.91 18.79
C LYS A 146 -1.15 18.42 18.82
N SER A 147 -1.48 17.78 19.95
CA SER A 147 -1.53 16.33 20.04
C SER A 147 -2.82 15.85 19.37
N ASN A 148 -2.70 15.17 18.23
CA ASN A 148 -3.81 14.44 17.61
C ASN A 148 -3.75 12.98 18.06
N GLN A 149 -4.91 12.31 18.11
CA GLN A 149 -4.99 10.90 18.51
C GLN A 149 -4.76 9.93 17.32
N SER A 150 -4.99 10.37 16.09
CA SER A 150 -4.93 9.59 14.83
C SER A 150 -3.65 9.80 14.03
N VAL A 151 -2.50 9.79 14.71
CA VAL A 151 -1.24 10.20 14.11
C VAL A 151 -0.61 9.06 13.30
N ARG A 152 -0.28 9.35 12.04
CA ARG A 152 0.38 8.43 11.10
C ARG A 152 1.57 9.13 10.44
N ALA A 153 2.71 8.46 10.39
CA ALA A 153 3.89 8.89 9.68
C ALA A 153 4.24 7.84 8.63
N CYS A 154 4.11 8.20 7.36
CA CYS A 154 4.41 7.31 6.25
C CYS A 154 5.36 7.98 5.26
N ILE A 155 6.41 7.25 4.88
CA ILE A 155 7.34 7.62 3.81
C ILE A 155 7.49 6.47 2.82
N GLU A 156 7.77 6.81 1.58
CA GLU A 156 7.94 5.91 0.44
C GLU A 156 9.33 6.12 -0.15
N PHE A 157 10.08 5.05 -0.31
CA PHE A 157 11.36 5.02 -1.01
C PHE A 157 11.13 4.43 -2.40
N SER A 158 11.52 5.19 -3.43
CA SER A 158 11.68 4.65 -4.78
C SER A 158 13.07 4.05 -4.90
N LEU A 159 13.13 2.76 -5.19
CA LEU A 159 14.36 1.98 -5.24
C LEU A 159 14.64 1.54 -6.68
N ARG A 160 15.91 1.66 -7.12
CA ARG A 160 16.35 1.24 -8.45
C ARG A 160 17.48 0.22 -8.37
N GLY A 161 17.30 -0.86 -9.12
CA GLY A 161 18.21 -2.02 -9.13
C GLY A 161 17.48 -3.31 -8.83
N THR A 162 18.19 -4.43 -8.94
CA THR A 162 17.66 -5.76 -8.61
C THR A 162 18.32 -6.22 -7.30
N PRO A 163 17.55 -6.46 -6.22
CA PRO A 163 18.09 -7.02 -4.98
C PRO A 163 18.83 -8.34 -5.25
N LYS A 164 19.94 -8.58 -4.55
CA LYS A 164 20.68 -9.86 -4.63
C LYS A 164 19.81 -11.03 -4.17
N ASP A 165 19.11 -10.84 -3.06
CA ASP A 165 18.13 -11.78 -2.53
C ASP A 165 16.90 -11.03 -2.02
N TYR A 166 15.84 -11.05 -2.82
CA TYR A 166 14.58 -10.41 -2.48
C TYR A 166 13.94 -11.01 -1.23
N ARG A 167 14.03 -12.33 -1.04
CA ARG A 167 13.39 -13.01 0.10
C ARG A 167 14.11 -12.67 1.39
N GLN A 168 15.45 -12.63 1.36
CA GLN A 168 16.23 -12.18 2.51
C GLN A 168 15.94 -10.72 2.85
N MET A 169 15.91 -9.84 1.84
CA MET A 169 15.56 -8.43 2.02
C MET A 169 14.20 -8.26 2.71
N GLN A 170 13.20 -9.01 2.26
CA GLN A 170 11.86 -9.00 2.85
C GLN A 170 11.88 -9.55 4.28
N ALA A 171 12.58 -10.65 4.55
CA ALA A 171 12.71 -11.22 5.88
C ALA A 171 13.36 -10.25 6.88
N ASP A 172 14.43 -9.56 6.48
CA ASP A 172 15.12 -8.56 7.30
C ASP A 172 14.19 -7.39 7.66
N LEU A 173 13.41 -6.91 6.68
CA LEU A 173 12.41 -5.85 6.92
C LEU A 173 11.28 -6.31 7.85
N MET A 174 10.81 -7.56 7.72
CA MET A 174 9.79 -8.12 8.61
C MET A 174 10.31 -8.30 10.05
N GLN A 175 11.55 -8.74 10.21
CA GLN A 175 12.18 -8.82 11.53
C GLN A 175 12.26 -7.42 12.17
N MET A 176 12.73 -6.43 11.41
CA MET A 176 12.77 -5.04 11.88
C MET A 176 11.39 -4.49 12.23
N SER A 177 10.36 -4.86 11.48
CA SER A 177 8.97 -4.47 11.76
C SER A 177 8.57 -4.85 13.18
N HIS A 178 8.85 -6.09 13.55
CA HIS A 178 8.55 -6.64 14.88
C HIS A 178 9.37 -5.97 15.99
N GLU A 179 10.67 -5.77 15.77
CA GLU A 179 11.57 -5.20 16.79
C GLU A 179 11.33 -3.71 17.06
N GLN A 180 10.88 -2.96 16.04
CA GLN A 180 10.84 -1.50 16.09
C GLN A 180 9.42 -0.92 16.13
N GLY A 181 8.39 -1.75 16.03
CA GLY A 181 6.99 -1.29 16.07
C GLY A 181 6.65 -0.36 14.91
N ILE A 182 7.11 -0.71 13.71
CA ILE A 182 6.79 -0.02 12.45
C ILE A 182 6.46 -1.06 11.40
N ASP A 183 5.66 -0.71 10.40
CA ASP A 183 5.28 -1.59 9.32
C ASP A 183 6.05 -1.24 8.05
N PHE A 184 6.46 -2.27 7.32
CA PHE A 184 7.16 -2.15 6.05
C PHE A 184 6.34 -2.79 4.94
N SER A 185 6.36 -2.17 3.75
CA SER A 185 5.89 -2.80 2.53
C SER A 185 6.88 -2.67 1.40
N LEU A 186 7.44 -3.80 0.98
CA LEU A 186 8.30 -3.88 -0.20
C LEU A 186 7.49 -4.44 -1.37
N GLN A 187 7.36 -3.68 -2.44
CA GLN A 187 6.60 -4.06 -3.63
C GLN A 187 7.39 -3.74 -4.89
N LYS A 188 7.24 -4.56 -5.94
CA LYS A 188 7.75 -4.20 -7.27
C LYS A 188 6.94 -3.03 -7.84
N ASP A 189 7.62 -2.01 -8.36
CA ASP A 189 6.95 -0.84 -8.96
C ASP A 189 6.48 -1.18 -10.38
N THR A 190 5.30 -1.78 -10.46
CA THR A 190 4.65 -2.15 -11.72
C THR A 190 3.34 -1.39 -11.89
N MET A 191 2.79 -1.42 -13.11
CA MET A 191 1.45 -0.90 -13.40
C MET A 191 0.39 -1.42 -12.42
N TYR A 192 0.47 -2.71 -12.05
CA TYR A 192 -0.50 -3.34 -11.16
C TYR A 192 -0.53 -2.71 -9.77
N ARG A 193 0.61 -2.23 -9.25
CA ARG A 193 0.67 -1.56 -7.94
C ARG A 193 -0.30 -0.38 -7.86
N ARG A 194 -0.38 0.39 -8.95
CA ARG A 194 -1.16 1.63 -9.06
C ARG A 194 -2.59 1.41 -9.57
N MET A 195 -2.89 0.23 -10.10
CA MET A 195 -4.15 -0.06 -10.78
C MET A 195 -4.90 -1.22 -10.11
N ARG A 196 -4.79 -1.37 -8.80
CA ARG A 196 -5.64 -2.32 -8.06
C ARG A 196 -7.11 -1.88 -8.13
N ARG A 197 -8.02 -2.84 -8.23
CA ARG A 197 -9.46 -2.59 -8.48
C ARG A 197 -10.41 -3.39 -7.60
N LEU A 198 -9.96 -4.53 -7.08
CA LEU A 198 -10.76 -5.39 -6.21
C LEU A 198 -10.03 -5.56 -4.88
N ILE A 199 -10.74 -5.41 -3.78
CA ILE A 199 -10.24 -5.68 -2.43
C ILE A 199 -11.21 -6.59 -1.68
N CYS A 200 -10.68 -7.69 -1.18
CA CYS A 200 -11.39 -8.67 -0.36
C CYS A 200 -10.88 -8.58 1.09
N PHE A 201 -11.80 -8.50 2.03
CA PHE A 201 -11.51 -8.45 3.46
C PHE A 201 -12.05 -9.70 4.14
N ASP A 202 -11.32 -10.23 5.12
CA ASP A 202 -11.98 -10.93 6.21
C ASP A 202 -12.81 -9.95 7.06
N MET A 203 -13.78 -10.48 7.80
CA MET A 203 -14.67 -9.71 8.66
C MET A 203 -14.17 -9.70 10.10
N ASP A 204 -14.26 -10.85 10.77
CA ASP A 204 -13.86 -11.04 12.16
C ASP A 204 -12.37 -10.70 12.31
N SER A 205 -12.01 -10.03 13.40
CA SER A 205 -10.63 -9.59 13.71
C SER A 205 -9.93 -8.73 12.62
N THR A 206 -10.64 -8.31 11.58
CA THR A 206 -10.13 -7.50 10.46
C THR A 206 -10.95 -6.24 10.25
N LEU A 207 -12.21 -6.34 9.80
CA LEU A 207 -13.12 -5.19 9.69
C LEU A 207 -13.78 -4.82 11.03
N ILE A 208 -13.95 -5.82 11.90
CA ILE A 208 -14.46 -5.67 13.26
C ILE A 208 -13.45 -6.24 14.24
N GLN A 209 -13.44 -5.75 15.48
CA GLN A 209 -12.44 -6.15 16.49
C GLN A 209 -12.87 -7.37 17.32
N THR A 210 -13.96 -8.02 16.94
CA THR A 210 -14.59 -9.12 17.69
C THR A 210 -14.80 -10.33 16.80
N GLU A 211 -14.76 -11.51 17.38
CA GLU A 211 -15.22 -12.75 16.77
C GLU A 211 -16.75 -12.86 16.95
N CYS A 212 -17.53 -12.79 15.88
CA CYS A 212 -19.00 -12.83 15.95
C CYS A 212 -19.54 -14.07 16.68
N ILE A 213 -18.88 -15.22 16.54
CA ILE A 213 -19.29 -16.46 17.21
C ILE A 213 -19.11 -16.42 18.72
N ASP A 214 -18.09 -15.73 19.22
CA ASP A 214 -17.84 -15.60 20.65
C ASP A 214 -18.88 -14.67 21.30
N GLU A 215 -19.30 -13.61 20.62
CA GLU A 215 -20.37 -12.74 21.08
C GLU A 215 -21.73 -13.46 21.14
N LEU A 216 -22.02 -14.31 20.16
CA LEU A 216 -23.21 -15.17 20.18
C LEU A 216 -23.12 -16.22 21.31
N ALA A 217 -21.96 -16.83 21.50
CA ALA A 217 -21.75 -17.82 22.55
C ALA A 217 -21.92 -17.23 23.95
N LYS A 218 -21.45 -15.99 24.18
CA LYS A 218 -21.67 -15.25 25.43
C LYS A 218 -23.17 -15.04 25.70
N ARG A 219 -23.94 -14.63 24.69
CA ARG A 219 -25.40 -14.43 24.82
C ARG A 219 -26.16 -15.76 25.02
N ALA A 220 -25.66 -16.85 24.46
CA ALA A 220 -26.20 -18.20 24.68
C ALA A 220 -25.75 -18.84 26.01
N GLY A 221 -24.81 -18.24 26.73
CA GLY A 221 -24.29 -18.79 27.99
C GLY A 221 -23.29 -19.95 27.81
N VAL A 222 -22.81 -20.18 26.58
CA VAL A 222 -21.93 -21.31 26.19
C VAL A 222 -20.52 -20.86 25.78
N GLY A 223 -20.11 -19.67 26.23
CA GLY A 223 -18.84 -19.05 25.83
C GLY A 223 -17.60 -19.89 26.20
N LYS A 224 -17.65 -20.63 27.31
CA LYS A 224 -16.52 -21.48 27.75
C LYS A 224 -16.34 -22.67 26.81
N GLU A 225 -17.43 -23.33 26.47
CA GLU A 225 -17.45 -24.49 25.59
C GLU A 225 -16.99 -24.13 24.17
N VAL A 226 -17.40 -22.95 23.67
CA VAL A 226 -16.93 -22.42 22.38
C VAL A 226 -15.43 -22.12 22.41
N SER A 227 -14.92 -21.52 23.49
CA SER A 227 -13.50 -21.24 23.67
C SER A 227 -12.66 -22.53 23.67
N GLU A 228 -13.10 -23.56 24.38
CA GLU A 228 -12.41 -24.86 24.44
C GLU A 228 -12.31 -25.50 23.04
N ILE A 229 -13.38 -25.43 22.23
CA ILE A 229 -13.36 -25.95 20.85
C ILE A 229 -12.44 -25.11 19.95
N THR A 230 -12.43 -23.78 20.13
CA THR A 230 -11.54 -22.87 19.38
C THR A 230 -10.07 -23.19 19.68
N GLU A 231 -9.72 -23.45 20.95
CA GLU A 231 -8.37 -23.84 21.33
C GLU A 231 -7.95 -25.18 20.73
N GLN A 232 -8.84 -26.19 20.74
CA GLN A 232 -8.59 -27.49 20.09
C GLN A 232 -8.32 -27.32 18.59
N ALA A 233 -9.09 -26.47 17.91
CA ALA A 233 -8.89 -26.15 16.50
C ALA A 233 -7.55 -25.43 16.24
N MET A 234 -7.18 -24.49 17.11
CA MET A 234 -5.88 -23.81 17.04
C MET A 234 -4.68 -24.74 17.27
N ARG A 235 -4.85 -25.79 18.08
CA ARG A 235 -3.86 -26.88 18.25
C ARG A 235 -3.83 -27.87 17.08
N GLY A 236 -4.75 -27.77 16.13
CA GLY A 236 -4.86 -28.67 14.99
C GLY A 236 -5.51 -30.02 15.33
N GLU A 237 -6.15 -30.14 16.48
CA GLU A 237 -6.84 -31.37 16.93
C GLU A 237 -8.16 -31.59 16.17
N ILE A 238 -8.76 -30.51 15.66
CA ILE A 238 -9.99 -30.52 14.87
C ILE A 238 -9.78 -29.59 13.67
N ASP A 239 -10.29 -30.00 12.51
CA ASP A 239 -10.30 -29.16 11.31
C ASP A 239 -11.29 -27.98 11.45
N PHE A 240 -11.17 -26.99 10.56
CA PHE A 240 -12.02 -25.79 10.63
C PHE A 240 -13.51 -26.13 10.52
N LYS A 241 -13.89 -27.03 9.60
CA LYS A 241 -15.29 -27.42 9.40
C LYS A 241 -15.86 -28.15 10.61
N GLY A 242 -15.10 -29.06 11.21
CA GLY A 242 -15.47 -29.75 12.45
C GLY A 242 -15.61 -28.78 13.62
N SER A 243 -14.66 -27.86 13.78
CA SER A 243 -14.71 -26.83 14.83
C SER A 243 -15.91 -25.90 14.65
N PHE A 244 -16.14 -25.38 13.44
CA PHE A 244 -17.28 -24.53 13.12
C PHE A 244 -18.60 -25.23 13.42
N THR A 245 -18.79 -26.46 12.93
CA THR A 245 -20.03 -27.23 13.14
C THR A 245 -20.32 -27.45 14.62
N ARG A 246 -19.29 -27.79 15.42
CA ARG A 246 -19.45 -27.98 16.87
C ARG A 246 -19.80 -26.69 17.60
N ARG A 247 -19.13 -25.57 17.26
CA ARG A 247 -19.42 -24.26 17.88
C ARG A 247 -20.82 -23.76 17.54
N VAL A 248 -21.25 -23.92 16.28
CA VAL A 248 -22.62 -23.54 15.86
C VAL A 248 -23.67 -24.39 16.55
N ALA A 249 -23.43 -25.69 16.75
CA ALA A 249 -24.36 -26.58 17.45
C ALA A 249 -24.68 -26.13 18.89
N LEU A 250 -23.71 -25.51 19.57
CA LEU A 250 -23.89 -24.98 20.93
C LEU A 250 -24.81 -23.76 20.99
N LEU A 251 -25.04 -23.07 19.87
CA LEU A 251 -25.90 -21.89 19.80
C LEU A 251 -27.40 -22.24 19.68
N LYS A 252 -27.74 -23.54 19.68
CA LYS A 252 -29.12 -24.01 19.52
C LYS A 252 -30.04 -23.42 20.60
N GLY A 253 -31.16 -22.83 20.14
CA GLY A 253 -32.18 -22.24 20.99
C GLY A 253 -31.98 -20.76 21.32
N LEU A 254 -30.86 -20.15 20.90
CA LEU A 254 -30.65 -18.71 21.00
C LEU A 254 -31.62 -17.96 20.08
N ASP A 255 -32.21 -16.88 20.57
CA ASP A 255 -33.09 -16.02 19.78
C ASP A 255 -32.27 -15.22 18.75
N ALA A 256 -32.69 -15.26 17.48
CA ALA A 256 -31.96 -14.60 16.39
C ALA A 256 -31.96 -13.07 16.51
N SER A 257 -32.90 -12.47 17.25
CA SER A 257 -32.95 -11.02 17.51
C SER A 257 -31.68 -10.48 18.19
N VAL A 258 -30.96 -11.33 18.93
CA VAL A 258 -29.68 -10.99 19.56
C VAL A 258 -28.62 -10.53 18.55
N MET A 259 -28.68 -11.04 17.30
CA MET A 259 -27.73 -10.64 16.26
C MET A 259 -27.82 -9.14 15.93
N GLU A 260 -29.01 -8.54 16.01
CA GLU A 260 -29.20 -7.11 15.74
C GLU A 260 -28.45 -6.24 16.77
N ASP A 261 -28.61 -6.57 18.06
CA ASP A 261 -27.92 -5.87 19.14
C ASP A 261 -26.41 -5.94 18.98
N ILE A 262 -25.89 -7.15 18.72
CA ILE A 262 -24.46 -7.39 18.53
C ILE A 262 -23.96 -6.55 17.35
N ALA A 263 -24.66 -6.59 16.20
CA ALA A 263 -24.26 -5.86 15.00
C ALA A 263 -24.25 -4.33 15.21
N ARG A 264 -25.15 -3.80 16.03
CA ARG A 264 -25.18 -2.37 16.38
C ARG A 264 -24.06 -1.96 17.33
N SER A 265 -23.66 -2.84 18.26
CA SER A 265 -22.65 -2.55 19.28
C SER A 265 -21.22 -2.96 18.92
N MET A 266 -21.02 -3.73 17.84
CA MET A 266 -19.72 -4.29 17.52
C MET A 266 -18.69 -3.19 17.21
N PRO A 267 -17.49 -3.23 17.82
CA PRO A 267 -16.45 -2.26 17.57
C PRO A 267 -15.87 -2.44 16.17
N ILE A 268 -15.94 -1.38 15.36
CA ILE A 268 -15.31 -1.33 14.05
C ILE A 268 -13.80 -1.13 14.21
N THR A 269 -13.00 -1.81 13.39
CA THR A 269 -11.54 -1.64 13.39
C THR A 269 -11.14 -0.21 13.05
N GLU A 270 -10.10 0.30 13.74
CA GLU A 270 -9.56 1.64 13.48
C GLU A 270 -9.26 1.83 11.99
N GLY A 271 -9.72 2.94 11.42
CA GLY A 271 -9.44 3.31 10.03
C GLY A 271 -10.39 2.72 8.99
N VAL A 272 -11.29 1.78 9.33
CA VAL A 272 -12.24 1.19 8.36
C VAL A 272 -13.12 2.25 7.70
N ASP A 273 -13.69 3.19 8.47
CA ASP A 273 -14.56 4.23 7.90
C ASP A 273 -13.84 5.08 6.83
N ARG A 274 -12.59 5.45 7.13
CA ARG A 274 -11.72 6.20 6.22
C ARG A 274 -11.38 5.37 4.99
N LEU A 275 -10.95 4.13 5.20
CA LEU A 275 -10.59 3.20 4.13
C LEU A 275 -11.75 2.98 3.16
N MET A 276 -12.94 2.64 3.69
CA MET A 276 -14.14 2.40 2.89
C MET A 276 -14.54 3.63 2.08
N THR A 277 -14.49 4.82 2.69
CA THR A 277 -14.78 6.09 2.00
C THR A 277 -13.86 6.29 0.80
N VAL A 278 -12.56 6.11 0.98
CA VAL A 278 -11.56 6.30 -0.09
C VAL A 278 -11.71 5.23 -1.18
N LEU A 279 -11.85 3.96 -0.80
CA LEU A 279 -12.01 2.86 -1.75
C LEU A 279 -13.24 3.07 -2.64
N LYS A 280 -14.37 3.50 -2.07
CA LYS A 280 -15.58 3.80 -2.83
C LYS A 280 -15.43 4.99 -3.75
N GLN A 281 -14.79 6.08 -3.30
CA GLN A 281 -14.49 7.23 -4.16
C GLN A 281 -13.59 6.85 -5.34
N CYS A 282 -12.65 5.92 -5.13
CA CYS A 282 -11.75 5.45 -6.18
C CYS A 282 -12.34 4.33 -7.06
N GLY A 283 -13.59 3.93 -6.83
CA GLY A 283 -14.28 2.92 -7.64
C GLY A 283 -13.78 1.49 -7.44
N TYR A 284 -13.24 1.17 -6.26
CA TYR A 284 -12.91 -0.22 -5.93
C TYR A 284 -14.17 -1.06 -5.77
N LYS A 285 -14.07 -2.30 -6.24
CA LYS A 285 -14.97 -3.38 -5.84
C LYS A 285 -14.52 -3.91 -4.49
N ILE A 286 -15.45 -4.00 -3.56
CA ILE A 286 -15.19 -4.39 -2.18
C ILE A 286 -15.97 -5.66 -1.88
N ALA A 287 -15.29 -6.66 -1.34
CA ALA A 287 -15.90 -7.93 -0.93
C ALA A 287 -15.55 -8.27 0.52
N ILE A 288 -16.51 -8.84 1.25
CA ILE A 288 -16.27 -9.55 2.51
C ILE A 288 -16.28 -11.05 2.21
N LEU A 289 -15.19 -11.74 2.55
CA LEU A 289 -15.02 -13.19 2.44
C LEU A 289 -14.69 -13.73 3.83
N SER A 290 -15.70 -14.21 4.56
CA SER A 290 -15.53 -14.53 5.98
C SER A 290 -16.01 -15.91 6.39
N GLY A 291 -15.35 -16.49 7.38
CA GLY A 291 -15.82 -17.68 8.10
C GLY A 291 -16.86 -17.36 9.18
N GLY A 292 -17.15 -16.07 9.42
CA GLY A 292 -18.22 -15.60 10.29
C GLY A 292 -19.60 -15.75 9.65
N PHE A 293 -20.56 -14.92 10.06
CA PHE A 293 -21.96 -15.08 9.68
C PHE A 293 -22.48 -14.00 8.72
N THR A 294 -23.31 -14.42 7.75
CA THR A 294 -23.90 -13.57 6.70
C THR A 294 -24.61 -12.35 7.26
N TYR A 295 -25.34 -12.48 8.37
CA TYR A 295 -26.07 -11.38 9.01
C TYR A 295 -25.16 -10.17 9.31
N PHE A 296 -23.98 -10.41 9.90
CA PHE A 296 -23.02 -9.34 10.25
C PHE A 296 -22.34 -8.77 9.00
N GLY A 297 -22.03 -9.63 8.03
CA GLY A 297 -21.48 -9.20 6.73
C GLY A 297 -22.44 -8.28 5.99
N GLU A 298 -23.73 -8.61 5.94
CA GLU A 298 -24.77 -7.77 5.32
C GLU A 298 -25.01 -6.46 6.07
N TYR A 299 -24.86 -6.47 7.40
CA TYR A 299 -24.91 -5.24 8.19
C TYR A 299 -23.79 -4.28 7.77
N LEU A 300 -22.54 -4.77 7.68
CA LEU A 300 -21.41 -4.00 7.17
C LEU A 300 -21.61 -3.59 5.70
N GLN A 301 -22.23 -4.46 4.91
CA GLN A 301 -22.57 -4.18 3.51
C GLN A 301 -23.48 -2.97 3.38
N ARG A 302 -24.57 -2.91 4.14
CA ARG A 302 -25.48 -1.76 4.15
C ARG A 302 -24.80 -0.50 4.67
N LYS A 303 -23.94 -0.62 5.68
CA LYS A 303 -23.24 0.52 6.29
C LYS A 303 -22.21 1.16 5.34
N TYR A 304 -21.43 0.36 4.63
CA TYR A 304 -20.29 0.83 3.81
C TYR A 304 -20.52 0.70 2.29
N GLY A 305 -21.68 0.21 1.88
CA GLY A 305 -22.03 -0.03 0.47
C GLY A 305 -21.21 -1.13 -0.18
N ILE A 306 -20.78 -2.16 0.55
CA ILE A 306 -19.91 -3.23 0.05
C ILE A 306 -20.60 -4.00 -1.09
N ASP A 307 -19.84 -4.39 -2.12
CA ASP A 307 -20.40 -4.95 -3.36
C ASP A 307 -20.74 -6.45 -3.20
N TYR A 308 -19.92 -7.19 -2.45
CA TYR A 308 -20.08 -8.63 -2.26
C TYR A 308 -19.92 -9.04 -0.79
N VAL A 309 -20.76 -9.97 -0.34
CA VAL A 309 -20.64 -10.64 0.97
C VAL A 309 -20.78 -12.14 0.76
N TYR A 310 -19.78 -12.89 1.20
CA TYR A 310 -19.83 -14.33 1.29
C TYR A 310 -19.38 -14.74 2.69
N ALA A 311 -20.31 -15.30 3.44
CA ALA A 311 -20.12 -15.77 4.80
C ALA A 311 -21.05 -16.96 5.09
N ASN A 312 -20.97 -17.53 6.29
CA ASN A 312 -21.79 -18.69 6.67
C ASN A 312 -23.18 -18.26 7.13
N GLU A 313 -24.22 -18.94 6.67
CA GLU A 313 -25.59 -18.65 7.07
C GLU A 313 -26.04 -19.57 8.21
N LEU A 314 -26.50 -18.98 9.31
CA LEU A 314 -27.07 -19.73 10.44
C LEU A 314 -28.51 -20.13 10.10
N GLU A 315 -28.89 -21.38 10.36
CA GLU A 315 -30.27 -21.82 10.17
C GLU A 315 -31.15 -21.32 11.33
N ILE A 316 -32.22 -20.61 10.98
CA ILE A 316 -33.20 -20.05 11.91
C ILE A 316 -34.54 -20.79 11.70
N ASP A 317 -35.17 -21.21 12.79
CA ASP A 317 -36.48 -21.86 12.75
C ASP A 317 -37.66 -20.88 12.66
N GLU A 318 -38.86 -21.43 12.53
CA GLU A 318 -40.12 -20.67 12.43
C GLU A 318 -40.41 -19.80 13.67
N ASN A 319 -39.76 -20.09 14.81
CA ASN A 319 -39.91 -19.34 16.06
C ASN A 319 -38.80 -18.28 16.23
N ASN A 320 -38.06 -17.95 15.17
CA ASN A 320 -36.95 -17.02 15.18
C ASN A 320 -35.78 -17.45 16.10
N LYS A 321 -35.53 -18.76 16.24
CA LYS A 321 -34.44 -19.31 17.04
C LYS A 321 -33.40 -20.03 16.19
N LEU A 322 -32.15 -19.96 16.61
CA LEU A 322 -31.06 -20.71 15.98
C LEU A 322 -31.25 -22.21 16.21
N THR A 323 -31.19 -23.01 15.16
CA THR A 323 -31.37 -24.47 15.26
C THR A 323 -30.10 -25.20 15.72
N GLY A 324 -28.96 -24.50 15.73
CA GLY A 324 -27.63 -25.08 15.90
C GLY A 324 -27.07 -25.71 14.61
N ARG A 325 -27.66 -25.40 13.45
CA ARG A 325 -27.16 -25.79 12.12
C ARG A 325 -26.89 -24.56 11.26
N TYR A 326 -26.32 -24.79 10.10
CA TYR A 326 -26.00 -23.76 9.10
C TYR A 326 -26.55 -24.18 7.74
N VAL A 327 -26.72 -23.21 6.85
CA VAL A 327 -27.22 -23.38 5.48
C VAL A 327 -26.05 -23.26 4.50
N GLY A 328 -26.06 -24.11 3.47
CA GLY A 328 -25.09 -24.04 2.38
C GLY A 328 -23.70 -24.59 2.71
N GLU A 329 -22.71 -24.14 1.95
CA GLU A 329 -21.32 -24.58 2.08
C GLU A 329 -20.55 -23.67 3.03
N ILE A 330 -19.75 -24.28 3.92
CA ILE A 330 -18.89 -23.53 4.84
C ILE A 330 -17.83 -22.75 4.06
N VAL A 331 -17.76 -21.44 4.31
CA VAL A 331 -16.70 -20.56 3.83
C VAL A 331 -15.42 -20.78 4.65
N ASP A 332 -14.61 -21.75 4.21
CA ASP A 332 -13.27 -22.00 4.75
C ASP A 332 -12.18 -21.23 3.98
N GLY A 333 -10.91 -21.40 4.37
CA GLY A 333 -9.80 -20.69 3.74
C GLY A 333 -9.60 -20.98 2.26
N LYS A 334 -9.88 -22.21 1.82
CA LYS A 334 -9.84 -22.57 0.40
C LYS A 334 -10.98 -21.89 -0.34
N ARG A 335 -12.18 -21.87 0.25
CA ARG A 335 -13.35 -21.22 -0.30
C ARG A 335 -13.16 -19.71 -0.45
N LYS A 336 -12.53 -19.04 0.53
CA LYS A 336 -12.16 -17.61 0.43
C LYS A 336 -11.29 -17.34 -0.81
N ALA A 337 -10.27 -18.17 -1.04
CA ALA A 337 -9.38 -18.05 -2.20
C ALA A 337 -10.11 -18.28 -3.53
N GLU A 338 -10.99 -19.28 -3.59
CA GLU A 338 -11.85 -19.53 -4.76
C GLU A 338 -12.80 -18.36 -5.04
N LEU A 339 -13.41 -17.79 -4.01
CA LEU A 339 -14.31 -16.64 -4.12
C LEU A 339 -13.59 -15.39 -4.60
N LEU A 340 -12.36 -15.12 -4.12
CA LEU A 340 -11.53 -14.04 -4.64
C LEU A 340 -11.29 -14.18 -6.15
N LYS A 341 -10.96 -15.39 -6.62
CA LYS A 341 -10.77 -15.68 -8.05
C LYS A 341 -12.07 -15.53 -8.85
N LEU A 342 -13.19 -15.99 -8.29
CA LEU A 342 -14.51 -15.87 -8.91
C LEU A 342 -14.92 -14.41 -9.09
N ILE A 343 -14.79 -13.58 -8.04
CA ILE A 343 -15.15 -12.15 -8.12
C ILE A 343 -14.23 -11.44 -9.10
N ALA A 344 -12.92 -11.73 -9.08
CA ALA A 344 -11.98 -11.16 -10.03
C ALA A 344 -12.37 -11.49 -11.49
N GLN A 345 -12.81 -12.73 -11.75
CA GLN A 345 -13.29 -13.14 -13.07
C GLN A 345 -14.58 -12.41 -13.47
N VAL A 346 -15.56 -12.30 -12.57
CA VAL A 346 -16.84 -11.61 -12.82
C VAL A 346 -16.62 -10.13 -13.11
N GLU A 347 -15.75 -9.48 -12.34
CA GLU A 347 -15.40 -8.06 -12.49
C GLU A 347 -14.34 -7.82 -13.59
N LYS A 348 -13.85 -8.87 -14.24
CA LYS A 348 -12.81 -8.82 -15.30
C LYS A 348 -11.53 -8.11 -14.84
N VAL A 349 -11.15 -8.36 -13.59
CA VAL A 349 -9.95 -7.83 -12.94
C VAL A 349 -8.86 -8.89 -12.96
N ASN A 350 -7.65 -8.54 -13.37
CA ASN A 350 -6.50 -9.45 -13.29
C ASN A 350 -6.19 -9.74 -11.82
N LEU A 351 -5.82 -10.99 -11.46
CA LEU A 351 -5.44 -11.32 -10.08
C LEU A 351 -4.31 -10.43 -9.53
N ALA A 352 -3.38 -9.96 -10.36
CA ALA A 352 -2.35 -9.00 -9.94
C ALA A 352 -2.90 -7.64 -9.47
N GLN A 353 -4.16 -7.32 -9.79
CA GLN A 353 -4.88 -6.10 -9.39
C GLN A 353 -5.81 -6.32 -8.18
N THR A 354 -5.83 -7.52 -7.60
CA THR A 354 -6.62 -7.81 -6.40
C THR A 354 -5.81 -7.58 -5.14
N ILE A 355 -6.51 -7.27 -4.06
CA ILE A 355 -5.97 -7.12 -2.71
C ILE A 355 -6.75 -8.08 -1.82
N ALA A 356 -6.07 -8.76 -0.92
CA ALA A 356 -6.70 -9.53 0.14
C ALA A 356 -6.15 -9.07 1.49
N VAL A 357 -7.04 -8.89 2.47
CA VAL A 357 -6.68 -8.47 3.82
C VAL A 357 -7.32 -9.41 4.83
N GLY A 358 -6.55 -9.95 5.76
CA GLY A 358 -7.02 -10.85 6.81
C GLY A 358 -6.00 -11.00 7.93
N ASP A 359 -6.38 -11.57 9.07
CA ASP A 359 -5.54 -11.73 10.26
C ASP A 359 -5.12 -13.19 10.51
N GLY A 360 -5.87 -14.14 9.96
CA GLY A 360 -5.84 -15.54 10.36
C GLY A 360 -5.04 -16.44 9.42
N ALA A 361 -4.65 -17.61 9.95
CA ALA A 361 -4.05 -18.67 9.13
C ALA A 361 -5.03 -19.21 8.07
N ILE A 362 -6.34 -19.05 8.32
CA ILE A 362 -7.40 -19.39 7.37
C ILE A 362 -7.35 -18.51 6.12
N ASP A 363 -6.82 -17.29 6.21
CA ASP A 363 -6.75 -16.36 5.09
C ASP A 363 -5.53 -16.56 4.22
N LEU A 364 -4.51 -17.30 4.68
CA LEU A 364 -3.26 -17.50 3.95
C LEU A 364 -3.45 -17.93 2.49
N PRO A 365 -4.38 -18.86 2.14
CA PRO A 365 -4.65 -19.17 0.73
C PRO A 365 -5.14 -17.96 -0.07
N MET A 366 -6.08 -17.18 0.48
CA MET A 366 -6.62 -15.97 -0.15
C MET A 366 -5.55 -14.88 -0.27
N LEU A 367 -4.75 -14.66 0.78
CA LEU A 367 -3.65 -13.70 0.79
C LEU A 367 -2.57 -14.06 -0.24
N SER A 368 -2.26 -15.35 -0.39
CA SER A 368 -1.23 -15.83 -1.33
C SER A 368 -1.68 -15.77 -2.79
N ASP A 369 -2.99 -15.93 -3.04
CA ASP A 369 -3.56 -15.87 -4.40
C ASP A 369 -3.79 -14.42 -4.89
N ALA A 370 -3.85 -13.45 -3.98
CA ALA A 370 -4.07 -12.05 -4.32
C ALA A 370 -2.81 -11.38 -4.86
N GLY A 371 -2.98 -10.38 -5.74
CA GLY A 371 -1.86 -9.54 -6.20
C GLY A 371 -1.21 -8.69 -5.10
N LEU A 372 -1.90 -8.51 -3.98
CA LEU A 372 -1.37 -7.95 -2.74
C LEU A 372 -2.09 -8.61 -1.55
N GLY A 373 -1.44 -9.58 -0.91
CA GLY A 373 -1.88 -10.14 0.37
C GLY A 373 -1.34 -9.31 1.53
N ILE A 374 -2.23 -8.84 2.40
CA ILE A 374 -1.91 -8.07 3.60
C ILE A 374 -2.40 -8.81 4.83
N ALA A 375 -1.47 -9.20 5.70
CA ALA A 375 -1.78 -9.69 7.03
C ALA A 375 -2.00 -8.50 7.97
N PHE A 376 -3.20 -8.35 8.51
CA PHE A 376 -3.58 -7.25 9.41
C PHE A 376 -3.66 -7.75 10.84
N HIS A 377 -2.88 -7.15 11.76
CA HIS A 377 -2.82 -7.50 13.19
C HIS A 377 -2.70 -9.02 13.43
N ALA A 378 -2.06 -9.69 12.48
CA ALA A 378 -2.13 -11.13 12.34
C ALA A 378 -1.29 -11.86 13.39
N LYS A 379 -1.58 -13.14 13.65
CA LYS A 379 -0.77 -13.97 14.56
C LYS A 379 0.65 -14.19 13.97
N PRO A 380 1.70 -14.42 14.79
CA PRO A 380 3.09 -14.53 14.30
C PRO A 380 3.31 -15.51 13.16
N ARG A 381 2.61 -16.66 13.16
CA ARG A 381 2.67 -17.66 12.09
C ARG A 381 2.18 -17.11 10.74
N VAL A 382 1.14 -16.28 10.76
CA VAL A 382 0.57 -15.64 9.58
C VAL A 382 1.51 -14.53 9.12
N GLN A 383 2.03 -13.72 10.05
CA GLN A 383 2.98 -12.64 9.74
C GLN A 383 4.24 -13.15 9.03
N ALA A 384 4.74 -14.33 9.42
CA ALA A 384 5.91 -14.94 8.82
C ALA A 384 5.69 -15.48 7.38
N THR A 385 4.42 -15.67 6.98
CA THR A 385 4.06 -16.26 5.68
C THR A 385 3.52 -15.22 4.71
N ALA A 386 2.81 -14.20 5.21
CA ALA A 386 2.28 -13.13 4.40
C ALA A 386 3.40 -12.22 3.89
N GLU A 387 3.27 -11.76 2.64
CA GLU A 387 4.27 -10.89 2.05
C GLU A 387 4.31 -9.50 2.69
N GLN A 388 3.18 -9.03 3.21
CA GLN A 388 3.01 -7.70 3.75
C GLN A 388 2.25 -7.78 5.07
N ASN A 389 2.67 -6.96 6.03
CA ASN A 389 2.08 -6.92 7.37
C ASN A 389 1.71 -5.49 7.73
N ILE A 390 0.57 -5.32 8.40
CA ILE A 390 0.18 -4.09 9.09
C ILE A 390 -0.13 -4.47 10.53
N THR A 391 0.65 -3.97 11.47
CA THR A 391 0.56 -4.34 12.90
C THR A 391 0.40 -3.14 13.82
N THR A 392 0.85 -1.94 13.41
CA THR A 392 1.00 -0.80 14.34
C THR A 392 -0.05 0.30 14.15
N ILE A 393 -0.71 0.30 13.02
CA ILE A 393 -1.69 1.30 12.59
C ILE A 393 -3.06 0.67 12.30
N GLY A 394 -4.06 1.52 12.10
CA GLY A 394 -5.39 1.11 11.63
C GLY A 394 -5.39 0.53 10.21
N LEU A 395 -6.52 -0.06 9.84
CA LEU A 395 -6.72 -0.73 8.55
C LEU A 395 -6.56 0.22 7.35
N ASP A 396 -6.76 1.52 7.55
CA ASP A 396 -6.49 2.56 6.56
C ASP A 396 -5.00 2.68 6.17
N GLY A 397 -4.10 2.00 6.90
CA GLY A 397 -2.72 1.75 6.50
C GLY A 397 -2.58 1.15 5.10
N VAL A 398 -3.56 0.34 4.69
CA VAL A 398 -3.63 -0.27 3.35
C VAL A 398 -3.52 0.80 2.26
N LEU A 399 -4.11 1.99 2.45
CA LEU A 399 -4.07 3.07 1.45
C LEU A 399 -2.63 3.45 1.08
N TYR A 400 -1.70 3.47 2.03
CA TYR A 400 -0.32 3.85 1.75
C TYR A 400 0.47 2.73 1.06
N PHE A 401 0.12 1.46 1.29
CA PHE A 401 0.67 0.35 0.51
C PHE A 401 0.20 0.39 -0.95
N LEU A 402 -0.97 0.99 -1.20
CA LEU A 402 -1.47 1.28 -2.55
C LEU A 402 -0.88 2.57 -3.16
N GLY A 403 -0.06 3.32 -2.41
CA GLY A 403 0.58 4.55 -2.87
C GLY A 403 -0.29 5.79 -2.79
N PHE A 404 -1.42 5.75 -2.07
CA PHE A 404 -2.19 6.96 -1.79
C PHE A 404 -1.41 7.92 -0.91
N LYS A 405 -1.57 9.21 -1.19
CA LYS A 405 -1.05 10.31 -0.38
C LYS A 405 -2.22 11.05 0.24
N ASP A 406 -2.06 11.52 1.47
CA ASP A 406 -3.08 12.30 2.17
C ASP A 406 -3.54 13.52 1.34
N SER A 407 -2.62 14.14 0.59
CA SER A 407 -2.95 15.26 -0.31
C SER A 407 -3.93 14.91 -1.43
N TYR A 408 -4.05 13.63 -1.82
CA TYR A 408 -5.00 13.17 -2.83
C TYR A 408 -6.39 12.87 -2.24
N LEU A 409 -6.48 12.72 -0.92
CA LEU A 409 -7.67 12.21 -0.24
C LEU A 409 -8.60 13.32 0.27
N GLY A 410 -8.30 14.59 -0.01
CA GLY A 410 -9.14 15.73 0.40
C GLY A 410 -9.36 15.75 1.92
N GLU A 411 -10.63 15.80 2.35
CA GLU A 411 -10.99 15.75 3.77
C GLU A 411 -10.62 14.43 4.44
N ALA A 412 -10.72 13.30 3.72
CA ALA A 412 -10.28 11.99 4.22
C ALA A 412 -8.75 11.88 4.36
N GLY A 413 -7.99 12.84 3.85
CA GLY A 413 -6.55 12.98 4.04
C GLY A 413 -6.15 13.79 5.27
N ARG A 414 -7.07 14.47 5.94
CA ARG A 414 -6.74 15.30 7.11
C ARG A 414 -6.49 14.41 8.34
N LEU A 415 -5.45 14.75 9.10
CA LEU A 415 -5.00 14.05 10.32
C LEU A 415 -5.86 14.35 11.54
#